data_AF-Q0IE52-F1
#
_entry.id   AF-Q0IE52-F1
#
_cell.length_a   1.000
_cell.length_b   1.000
_cell.length_c   1.000
_cell.angle_alpha   90.00
_cell.angle_beta   90.00
_cell.angle_gamma   90.00
#
_symmetry.space_group_name_H-M   'P 1'
#
loop_
_entity.id
_entity.type
_entity.pdbx_description
1 polymer ?
#
loop_
_entity_poly.entity_id
_entity_poly.type
_entity_poly.pdbx_seq_one_letter_code
_entity_poly.pdbx_strand_id
1 'polypeptide(L)'
;MAHRRLTALLLAWLAAFGLWLAKPVWADLPQGNAVQDPAAILRDSLPMNQEDLRELQHRLESTSNDLRAKRWGALGRTVSRTQKLVATQGNNIVEAVPEEQRSQAELLLNEVRSDLVKLQDEADANDRDGFIQIRRDTLSRIGDLEALLIDDRLPDIPSEFDALPRLAGRATVVIETTQGNLTAVVDGYNAPLTAGAFIDLSLKGFYDGLPFNRAEDFYILQTGDPEGPDIGYVDPKTKQERHVPLEIRIPGETDTLYNETFEDVGLFKAAAVLPFSTLGTLGWAHSDQALDDGSSQFFLFLYEAELTPAGLNLVDGRNAAFGYVVDGFDVLEELGVDDGIKRIQVIEGADRLQAHA
;
A
#
# COMPACT_ATOMS: atom_id res chain seq x y z
N MET A 1 53.40 25.06 -14.62
CA MET A 1 53.33 23.63 -14.23
C MET A 1 52.81 23.39 -12.81
N ALA A 2 52.94 24.32 -11.86
CA ALA A 2 52.44 24.16 -10.48
C ALA A 2 50.90 24.13 -10.35
N HIS A 3 50.18 24.98 -11.10
CA HIS A 3 48.70 25.03 -11.03
C HIS A 3 48.00 23.74 -11.48
N ARG A 4 48.53 23.06 -12.50
CA ARG A 4 47.97 21.78 -13.01
C ARG A 4 48.15 20.62 -12.02
N ARG A 5 49.17 20.67 -11.16
CA ARG A 5 49.39 19.66 -10.12
C ARG A 5 48.49 19.89 -8.92
N LEU A 6 48.19 21.15 -8.59
CA LEU A 6 47.26 21.50 -7.52
C LEU A 6 45.81 21.12 -7.85
N THR A 7 45.35 21.34 -9.09
CA THR A 7 44.01 20.93 -9.51
C THR A 7 43.85 19.41 -9.58
N ALA A 8 44.89 18.68 -10.00
CA ALA A 8 44.89 17.22 -9.99
C ALA A 8 44.86 16.65 -8.55
N LEU A 9 45.56 17.28 -7.61
CA LEU A 9 45.52 16.90 -6.19
C LEU A 9 44.17 17.19 -5.55
N LEU A 10 43.51 18.30 -5.90
CA LEU A 10 42.18 18.66 -5.39
C LEU A 10 41.07 17.73 -5.92
N LEU A 11 41.14 17.35 -7.19
CA LEU A 11 40.24 16.35 -7.79
C LEU A 11 40.47 14.95 -7.22
N ALA A 12 41.72 14.57 -6.97
CA ALA A 12 42.03 13.30 -6.29
C ALA A 12 41.54 13.30 -4.83
N TRP A 13 41.58 14.44 -4.14
CA TRP A 13 41.05 14.58 -2.78
C TRP A 13 39.52 14.53 -2.75
N LEU A 14 38.83 15.20 -3.68
CA LEU A 14 37.37 15.14 -3.82
C LEU A 14 36.88 13.73 -4.20
N ALA A 15 37.61 13.03 -5.06
CA ALA A 15 37.29 11.64 -5.41
C ALA A 15 37.54 10.68 -4.23
N ALA A 16 38.62 10.87 -3.46
CA ALA A 16 38.95 10.01 -2.34
C ALA A 16 38.04 10.22 -1.11
N PHE A 17 37.53 11.44 -0.88
CA PHE A 17 36.62 11.73 0.23
C PHE A 17 35.13 11.57 -0.14
N GLY A 18 34.75 11.86 -1.39
CA GLY A 18 33.36 11.70 -1.86
C GLY A 18 32.87 10.25 -1.84
N LEU A 19 33.78 9.29 -2.04
CA LEU A 19 33.47 7.85 -2.00
C LEU A 19 33.35 7.28 -0.59
N TRP A 20 33.74 8.01 0.46
CA TRP A 20 33.68 7.54 1.86
C TRP A 20 32.46 8.05 2.63
N LEU A 21 31.74 9.04 2.08
CA LEU A 21 30.49 9.57 2.63
C LEU A 21 29.23 8.95 2.00
N ALA A 22 29.38 8.27 0.86
CA ALA A 22 28.28 7.52 0.28
C ALA A 22 28.05 6.26 1.12
N LYS A 23 26.94 6.22 1.87
CA LYS A 23 26.43 4.97 2.41
C LYS A 23 26.26 4.01 1.23
N PRO A 24 26.68 2.72 1.34
CA PRO A 24 26.35 1.75 0.30
C PRO A 24 24.83 1.77 0.11
N VAL A 25 24.38 1.97 -1.13
CA VAL A 25 22.97 1.74 -1.48
C VAL A 25 22.80 0.23 -1.51
N TRP A 26 22.12 -0.31 -0.51
CA TRP A 26 21.74 -1.72 -0.47
C TRP A 26 20.58 -1.90 -1.45
N ALA A 27 20.90 -2.03 -2.74
CA ALA A 27 19.95 -2.54 -3.71
C ALA A 27 19.85 -4.06 -3.53
N ASP A 28 19.27 -4.49 -2.41
CA ASP A 28 18.85 -5.87 -2.26
C ASP A 28 17.57 -6.06 -3.07
N LEU A 29 17.55 -7.07 -3.94
CA LEU A 29 16.34 -7.43 -4.65
C LEU A 29 15.41 -8.10 -3.63
N PRO A 30 14.11 -7.74 -3.56
CA PRO A 30 13.18 -8.50 -2.75
C PRO A 30 13.22 -9.98 -3.19
N GLN A 31 13.68 -10.85 -2.29
CA GLN A 31 13.74 -12.28 -2.53
C GLN A 31 12.34 -12.87 -2.37
N GLY A 32 11.59 -13.02 -3.46
CA GLY A 32 10.25 -13.62 -3.41
C GLY A 32 9.40 -13.30 -4.63
N ASN A 33 8.24 -13.95 -4.72
CA ASN A 33 7.20 -13.49 -5.64
C ASN A 33 6.56 -12.21 -5.08
N ALA A 34 6.08 -11.31 -5.94
CA ALA A 34 5.32 -10.15 -5.50
C ALA A 34 4.09 -10.58 -4.70
N VAL A 35 3.77 -9.83 -3.63
CA VAL A 35 2.53 -10.00 -2.88
C VAL A 35 1.39 -9.44 -3.72
N GLN A 36 0.43 -10.28 -4.10
CA GLN A 36 -0.71 -9.90 -4.97
C GLN A 36 -2.05 -9.84 -4.23
N ASP A 37 -2.10 -10.26 -2.97
CA ASP A 37 -3.32 -10.17 -2.15
C ASP A 37 -3.41 -8.76 -1.55
N PRO A 38 -4.45 -7.96 -1.88
CA PRO A 38 -4.57 -6.59 -1.38
C PRO A 38 -4.65 -6.52 0.14
N ALA A 39 -5.25 -7.52 0.80
CA ALA A 39 -5.27 -7.55 2.26
C ALA A 39 -3.89 -7.84 2.87
N ALA A 40 -3.03 -8.58 2.16
CA ALA A 40 -1.64 -8.78 2.57
C ALA A 40 -0.81 -7.51 2.35
N ILE A 41 -0.95 -6.85 1.18
CA ILE A 41 -0.27 -5.58 0.89
C ILE A 41 -0.65 -4.50 1.92
N LEU A 42 -1.93 -4.39 2.25
CA LEU A 42 -2.42 -3.48 3.28
C LEU A 42 -1.84 -3.81 4.67
N ARG A 43 -1.57 -5.07 5.01
CA ARG A 43 -0.91 -5.36 6.30
C ARG A 43 0.58 -5.06 6.26
N ASP A 44 1.26 -5.43 5.19
CA ASP A 44 2.69 -5.17 4.99
C ASP A 44 3.03 -3.67 5.01
N SER A 45 2.11 -2.84 4.54
CA SER A 45 2.25 -1.38 4.53
C SER A 45 2.00 -0.70 5.88
N LEU A 46 1.55 -1.41 6.92
CA LEU A 46 1.35 -0.81 8.23
C LEU A 46 2.68 -0.28 8.82
N PRO A 47 2.71 0.94 9.37
CA PRO A 47 3.90 1.54 9.96
C PRO A 47 4.17 0.97 11.35
N MET A 48 4.53 -0.31 11.42
CA MET A 48 4.79 -1.05 12.66
C MET A 48 6.21 -1.59 12.72
N ASN A 49 6.78 -1.62 13.92
CA ASN A 49 8.12 -2.12 14.17
C ASN A 49 8.09 -3.34 15.10
N GLN A 50 7.60 -4.48 14.59
CA GLN A 50 7.54 -5.75 15.33
C GLN A 50 7.76 -6.93 14.36
N GLU A 51 9.00 -7.42 14.30
CA GLU A 51 9.41 -8.46 13.34
C GLU A 51 8.75 -9.82 13.59
N ASP A 52 8.52 -10.21 14.85
CA ASP A 52 7.92 -11.50 15.19
C ASP A 52 6.46 -11.59 14.72
N LEU A 53 5.72 -10.47 14.84
CA LEU A 53 4.35 -10.36 14.36
C LEU A 53 4.29 -10.35 12.83
N ARG A 54 5.23 -9.65 12.17
CA ARG A 54 5.34 -9.67 10.70
C ARG A 54 5.66 -11.08 10.18
N GLU A 55 6.59 -11.78 10.82
CA GLU A 55 6.93 -13.16 10.48
C GLU A 55 5.73 -14.12 10.69
N LEU A 56 4.92 -13.90 11.74
CA LEU A 56 3.69 -14.64 11.99
C LEU A 56 2.69 -14.45 10.84
N GLN A 57 2.45 -13.21 10.41
CA GLN A 57 1.61 -12.85 9.26
C GLN A 57 2.09 -13.56 7.98
N HIS A 58 3.37 -13.35 7.61
CA HIS A 58 3.95 -13.86 6.37
C HIS A 58 3.94 -15.38 6.28
N ARG A 59 4.20 -16.09 7.39
CA ARG A 59 4.11 -17.56 7.42
C ARG A 59 2.73 -18.06 7.07
N LEU A 60 1.68 -17.41 7.58
CA LEU A 60 0.30 -17.80 7.30
C LEU A 60 -0.09 -17.46 5.87
N GLU A 61 0.31 -16.29 5.35
CA GLU A 61 0.04 -15.91 3.95
C GLU A 61 0.73 -16.85 2.95
N SER A 62 1.96 -17.27 3.25
CA SER A 62 2.73 -18.19 2.40
C SER A 62 2.04 -19.55 2.19
N THR A 63 1.11 -19.93 3.08
CA THR A 63 0.34 -21.17 2.95
C THR A 63 -0.55 -21.20 1.71
N SER A 64 -0.88 -20.05 1.13
CA SER A 64 -1.76 -19.97 -0.05
C SER A 64 -1.24 -20.80 -1.24
N ASN A 65 0.07 -20.74 -1.50
CA ASN A 65 0.70 -21.46 -2.61
C ASN A 65 0.68 -22.98 -2.39
N ASP A 66 1.04 -23.41 -1.17
CA ASP A 66 1.03 -24.83 -0.83
C ASP A 66 -0.40 -25.40 -0.81
N LEU A 67 -1.39 -24.60 -0.38
CA LEU A 67 -2.80 -24.98 -0.41
C LEU A 67 -3.31 -25.13 -1.85
N ARG A 68 -2.98 -24.18 -2.73
CA ARG A 68 -3.32 -24.27 -4.17
C ARG A 68 -2.72 -25.53 -4.81
N ALA A 69 -1.48 -25.87 -4.43
CA ALA A 69 -0.78 -27.07 -4.87
C ALA A 69 -1.17 -28.34 -4.10
N LYS A 70 -2.12 -28.27 -3.14
CA LYS A 70 -2.56 -29.39 -2.28
C LYS A 70 -1.41 -30.08 -1.53
N ARG A 71 -0.40 -29.31 -1.11
CA ARG A 71 0.79 -29.80 -0.40
C ARG A 71 0.56 -29.84 1.11
N TRP A 72 -0.39 -30.68 1.56
CA TRP A 72 -0.83 -30.77 2.95
C TRP A 72 0.30 -30.99 3.97
N GLY A 73 1.26 -31.86 3.67
CA GLY A 73 2.42 -32.04 4.55
C GLY A 73 3.30 -30.80 4.67
N ALA A 74 3.38 -29.94 3.65
CA ALA A 74 4.08 -28.66 3.73
C ALA A 74 3.27 -27.65 4.54
N LEU A 75 1.95 -27.57 4.32
CA LEU A 75 1.02 -26.76 5.11
C LEU A 75 1.13 -27.06 6.60
N GLY A 76 0.98 -28.32 7.01
CA GLY A 76 1.09 -28.72 8.41
C GLY A 76 2.46 -28.37 9.02
N ARG A 77 3.56 -28.52 8.27
CA ARG A 77 4.88 -28.07 8.75
C ARG A 77 4.96 -26.56 8.93
N THR A 78 4.36 -25.78 8.03
CA THR A 78 4.32 -24.32 8.14
C THR A 78 3.49 -23.91 9.35
N VAL A 79 2.27 -24.43 9.52
CA VAL A 79 1.40 -24.17 10.67
C VAL A 79 2.09 -24.54 11.98
N SER A 80 2.70 -25.72 12.08
CA SER A 80 3.46 -26.14 13.26
C SER A 80 4.64 -25.22 13.60
N ARG A 81 5.37 -24.73 12.59
CA ARG A 81 6.42 -23.73 12.80
C ARG A 81 5.86 -22.40 13.29
N THR A 82 4.71 -21.99 12.77
CA THR A 82 4.00 -20.78 13.21
C THR A 82 3.51 -20.90 14.66
N GLN A 83 2.94 -22.06 15.05
CA GLN A 83 2.60 -22.34 16.44
C GLN A 83 3.83 -22.20 17.36
N LYS A 84 4.98 -22.73 16.93
CA LYS A 84 6.23 -22.61 17.69
C LYS A 84 6.67 -21.15 17.83
N LEU A 85 6.60 -20.37 16.75
CA LEU A 85 6.92 -18.94 16.78
C LEU A 85 6.07 -18.21 17.83
N VAL A 86 4.76 -18.38 17.81
CA VAL A 86 3.83 -17.73 18.76
C VAL A 86 4.05 -18.22 20.20
N ALA A 87 4.43 -19.48 20.39
CA ALA A 87 4.77 -20.02 21.70
C ALA A 87 6.07 -19.43 22.26
N THR A 88 7.07 -19.16 21.41
CA THR A 88 8.37 -18.66 21.86
C THR A 88 8.46 -17.14 21.92
N GLN A 89 7.85 -16.44 20.96
CA GLN A 89 7.98 -14.99 20.78
C GLN A 89 6.70 -14.22 21.14
N GLY A 90 5.63 -14.92 21.52
CA GLY A 90 4.36 -14.27 21.83
C GLY A 90 4.44 -13.22 22.93
N ASN A 91 5.31 -13.41 23.92
CA ASN A 91 5.52 -12.41 24.96
C ASN A 91 6.19 -11.14 24.41
N ASN A 92 7.17 -11.26 23.49
CA ASN A 92 7.81 -10.11 22.86
C ASN A 92 6.80 -9.28 22.05
N ILE A 93 5.84 -9.94 21.40
CA ILE A 93 4.77 -9.26 20.65
C ILE A 93 3.90 -8.45 21.61
N VAL A 94 3.46 -9.05 22.72
CA VAL A 94 2.64 -8.36 23.74
C VAL A 94 3.40 -7.22 24.42
N GLU A 95 4.68 -7.41 24.73
CA GLU A 95 5.51 -6.40 25.40
C GLU A 95 5.71 -5.13 24.56
N ALA A 96 5.67 -5.26 23.22
CA ALA A 96 5.76 -4.15 22.29
C ALA A 96 4.48 -3.27 22.25
N VAL A 97 3.33 -3.81 22.66
CA VAL A 97 2.05 -3.08 22.69
C VAL A 97 2.03 -2.10 23.88
N PRO A 98 1.43 -0.89 23.72
CA PRO A 98 1.22 0.04 24.82
C PRO A 98 0.61 -0.63 26.06
N GLU A 99 1.07 -0.25 27.25
CA GLU A 99 0.77 -0.94 28.51
C GLU A 99 -0.74 -1.09 28.74
N GLU A 100 -1.50 -0.05 28.43
CA GLU A 100 -2.96 -0.01 28.53
C GLU A 100 -3.70 -1.00 27.61
N GLN A 101 -3.07 -1.44 26.52
CA GLN A 101 -3.66 -2.34 25.52
C GLN A 101 -3.12 -3.77 25.63
N ARG A 102 -2.14 -4.05 26.49
CA ARG A 102 -1.51 -5.38 26.63
C ARG A 102 -2.49 -6.50 26.94
N SER A 103 -3.49 -6.25 27.79
CA SER A 103 -4.51 -7.27 28.07
C SER A 103 -5.33 -7.65 26.83
N GLN A 104 -5.60 -6.69 25.94
CA GLN A 104 -6.27 -6.97 24.66
C GLN A 104 -5.34 -7.74 23.71
N ALA A 105 -4.06 -7.37 23.65
CA ALA A 105 -3.06 -8.09 22.87
C ALA A 105 -2.91 -9.56 23.31
N GLU A 106 -2.90 -9.82 24.63
CA GLU A 106 -2.86 -11.18 25.17
C GLU A 106 -4.09 -12.01 24.77
N LEU A 107 -5.29 -11.40 24.78
CA LEU A 107 -6.51 -12.06 24.35
C LEU A 107 -6.45 -12.43 22.87
N LEU A 108 -6.13 -11.47 22.00
CA LEU A 108 -5.99 -11.69 20.55
C LEU A 108 -4.95 -12.77 20.25
N LEU A 109 -3.80 -12.72 20.91
CA LEU A 109 -2.74 -13.70 20.70
C LEU A 109 -3.14 -15.11 21.17
N ASN A 110 -3.96 -15.23 22.22
CA ASN A 110 -4.51 -16.51 22.66
C ASN A 110 -5.54 -17.06 21.66
N GLU A 111 -6.35 -16.21 21.04
CA GLU A 111 -7.25 -16.61 19.96
C GLU A 111 -6.46 -17.08 18.73
N VAL A 112 -5.40 -16.35 18.34
CA VAL A 112 -4.48 -16.78 17.28
C VAL A 112 -3.86 -18.14 17.59
N ARG A 113 -3.43 -18.38 18.84
CA ARG A 113 -2.94 -19.72 19.26
C ARG A 113 -4.01 -20.80 19.05
N SER A 114 -5.25 -20.52 19.43
CA SER A 114 -6.36 -21.46 19.22
C SER A 114 -6.64 -21.72 17.75
N ASP A 115 -6.61 -20.69 16.91
CA ASP A 115 -6.89 -20.83 15.48
C ASP A 115 -5.76 -21.55 14.74
N LEU A 116 -4.50 -21.36 15.17
CA LEU A 116 -3.37 -22.15 14.67
C LEU A 116 -3.48 -23.65 15.01
N VAL A 117 -4.11 -24.03 16.12
CA VAL A 117 -4.41 -25.44 16.41
C VAL A 117 -5.45 -25.97 15.42
N LYS A 118 -6.55 -25.23 15.20
CA LYS A 118 -7.57 -25.62 14.23
C LYS A 118 -7.01 -25.73 12.81
N LEU A 119 -6.13 -24.80 12.40
CA LEU A 119 -5.46 -24.87 11.09
C LEU A 119 -4.63 -26.15 10.93
N GLN A 120 -4.02 -26.65 12.01
CA GLN A 120 -3.29 -27.91 11.98
C GLN A 120 -4.26 -29.08 11.78
N ASP A 121 -5.39 -29.07 12.48
CA ASP A 121 -6.44 -30.09 12.34
C ASP A 121 -6.99 -30.13 10.91
N GLU A 122 -7.28 -28.96 10.30
CA GLU A 122 -7.76 -28.90 8.91
C GLU A 122 -6.69 -29.35 7.90
N ALA A 123 -5.42 -29.03 8.15
CA ALA A 123 -4.32 -29.49 7.31
C ALA A 123 -4.15 -31.02 7.39
N ASP A 124 -4.33 -31.61 8.57
CA ASP A 124 -4.26 -33.06 8.77
C ASP A 124 -5.49 -33.79 8.19
N ALA A 125 -6.66 -33.14 8.23
CA ALA A 125 -7.89 -33.61 7.60
C ALA A 125 -7.92 -33.43 6.07
N ASN A 126 -6.97 -32.67 5.51
CA ASN A 126 -6.97 -32.21 4.12
C ASN A 126 -8.24 -31.43 3.74
N ASP A 127 -8.84 -30.71 4.68
CA ASP A 127 -10.00 -29.86 4.42
C ASP A 127 -9.53 -28.50 3.89
N ARG A 128 -9.82 -28.25 2.62
CA ARG A 128 -9.43 -27.00 1.96
C ARG A 128 -10.27 -25.82 2.40
N ASP A 129 -11.58 -26.01 2.50
CA ASP A 129 -12.49 -24.89 2.70
C ASP A 129 -12.47 -24.48 4.18
N GLY A 130 -12.39 -25.46 5.09
CA GLY A 130 -12.13 -25.22 6.51
C GLY A 130 -10.81 -24.47 6.74
N PHE A 131 -9.72 -24.91 6.09
CA PHE A 131 -8.42 -24.25 6.20
C PHE A 131 -8.46 -22.80 5.69
N ILE A 132 -9.11 -22.52 4.56
CA ILE A 132 -9.24 -21.16 4.02
C ILE A 132 -9.97 -20.25 5.02
N GLN A 133 -11.09 -20.74 5.55
CA GLN A 133 -11.93 -19.96 6.46
C GLN A 133 -11.17 -19.62 7.74
N ILE A 134 -10.58 -20.61 8.41
CA ILE A 134 -9.85 -20.38 9.66
C ILE A 134 -8.61 -19.51 9.41
N ARG A 135 -7.92 -19.69 8.28
CA ARG A 135 -6.76 -18.86 7.94
C ARG A 135 -7.17 -17.40 7.81
N ARG A 136 -8.26 -17.11 7.11
CA ARG A 136 -8.79 -15.75 6.95
C ARG A 136 -9.09 -15.12 8.32
N ASP A 137 -9.77 -15.87 9.19
CA ASP A 137 -10.15 -15.37 10.51
C ASP A 137 -8.89 -15.15 11.39
N THR A 138 -7.90 -16.04 11.30
CA THR A 138 -6.61 -15.89 11.99
C THR A 138 -5.86 -14.64 11.52
N LEU A 139 -5.82 -14.43 10.20
CA LEU A 139 -5.18 -13.27 9.56
C LEU A 139 -5.88 -11.95 9.94
N SER A 140 -7.21 -11.96 10.13
CA SER A 140 -7.95 -10.82 10.67
C SER A 140 -7.53 -10.48 12.10
N ARG A 141 -7.44 -11.49 12.99
CA ARG A 141 -6.99 -11.26 14.38
C ARG A 141 -5.54 -10.79 14.48
N ILE A 142 -4.69 -11.24 13.56
CA ILE A 142 -3.33 -10.72 13.43
C ILE A 142 -3.40 -9.24 13.05
N GLY A 143 -4.24 -8.85 12.09
CA GLY A 143 -4.50 -7.44 11.78
C GLY A 143 -5.00 -6.62 12.97
N ASP A 144 -5.88 -7.18 13.80
CA ASP A 144 -6.34 -6.52 15.03
C ASP A 144 -5.20 -6.33 16.04
N LEU A 145 -4.25 -7.27 16.11
CA LEU A 145 -3.07 -7.18 16.96
C LEU A 145 -2.05 -6.17 16.43
N GLU A 146 -1.85 -6.14 15.12
CA GLU A 146 -1.02 -5.14 14.43
C GLU A 146 -1.57 -3.73 14.69
N ALA A 147 -2.89 -3.55 14.67
CA ALA A 147 -3.53 -2.27 14.93
C ALA A 147 -3.23 -1.69 16.32
N LEU A 148 -2.95 -2.53 17.32
CA LEU A 148 -2.56 -2.07 18.67
C LEU A 148 -1.12 -1.50 18.72
N LEU A 149 -0.30 -1.76 17.70
CA LEU A 149 1.08 -1.30 17.58
C LEU A 149 1.23 -0.08 16.68
N ILE A 150 0.18 0.29 15.95
CA ILE A 150 0.23 1.41 15.02
C ILE A 150 0.29 2.73 15.78
N ASP A 151 1.19 3.58 15.35
CA ASP A 151 1.19 4.99 15.69
C ASP A 151 0.41 5.76 14.62
N ASP A 152 -0.74 6.33 14.99
CA ASP A 152 -1.61 7.08 14.08
C ASP A 152 -1.02 8.45 13.65
N ARG A 153 0.20 8.78 14.08
CA ARG A 153 0.89 9.99 13.63
C ARG A 153 1.23 9.90 12.15
N LEU A 154 0.86 10.97 11.44
CA LEU A 154 1.29 11.19 10.06
C LEU A 154 2.83 11.26 9.99
N PRO A 155 3.43 10.81 8.87
CA PRO A 155 4.85 11.05 8.61
C PRO A 155 5.15 12.55 8.53
N ASP A 156 6.43 12.91 8.60
CA ASP A 156 6.87 14.29 8.41
C ASP A 156 6.59 14.72 6.95
N ILE A 157 5.65 15.66 6.78
CA ILE A 157 5.25 16.20 5.47
C ILE A 157 5.83 17.61 5.32
N PRO A 158 6.50 17.95 4.18
CA PRO A 158 6.99 19.29 3.92
C PRO A 158 5.91 20.38 4.04
N SER A 159 6.26 21.51 4.67
CA SER A 159 5.30 22.61 4.95
C SER A 159 4.71 23.26 3.70
N GLU A 160 5.33 23.07 2.54
CA GLU A 160 4.78 23.52 1.26
C GLU A 160 3.45 22.82 0.91
N PHE A 161 3.18 21.65 1.49
CA PHE A 161 1.94 20.89 1.33
C PHE A 161 0.95 21.11 2.49
N ASP A 162 1.14 22.15 3.32
CA ASP A 162 0.27 22.40 4.48
C ASP A 162 -1.18 22.72 4.11
N ALA A 163 -1.41 23.26 2.91
CA ALA A 163 -2.75 23.59 2.42
C ALA A 163 -3.55 22.38 1.95
N LEU A 164 -2.91 21.20 1.77
CA LEU A 164 -3.56 20.01 1.24
C LEU A 164 -4.26 19.19 2.33
N PRO A 165 -5.42 18.57 2.03
CA PRO A 165 -6.05 17.63 2.93
C PRO A 165 -5.16 16.40 3.16
N ARG A 166 -5.25 15.81 4.35
CA ARG A 166 -4.43 14.68 4.80
C ARG A 166 -5.32 13.61 5.41
N LEU A 167 -5.08 12.34 5.07
CA LEU A 167 -5.75 11.22 5.74
C LEU A 167 -4.84 10.64 6.83
N ALA A 168 -5.20 10.82 8.11
CA ALA A 168 -4.47 10.28 9.25
C ALA A 168 -4.88 8.82 9.54
N GLY A 169 -4.28 7.88 8.80
CA GLY A 169 -4.57 6.45 8.88
C GLY A 169 -5.35 5.96 7.66
N ARG A 170 -6.33 5.07 7.87
CA ARG A 170 -7.10 4.47 6.76
C ARG A 170 -8.55 4.90 6.72
N ALA A 171 -9.11 4.90 5.51
CA ALA A 171 -10.53 5.02 5.24
C ALA A 171 -11.00 3.88 4.34
N THR A 172 -12.23 3.44 4.54
CA THR A 172 -12.88 2.43 3.69
C THR A 172 -13.93 3.13 2.84
N VAL A 173 -13.90 2.90 1.54
CA VAL A 173 -14.86 3.44 0.57
C VAL A 173 -15.61 2.34 -0.15
N VAL A 174 -16.88 2.62 -0.47
CA VAL A 174 -17.65 1.86 -1.45
C VAL A 174 -17.72 2.68 -2.73
N ILE A 175 -17.14 2.15 -3.79
CA ILE A 175 -17.21 2.72 -5.14
C ILE A 175 -18.38 2.04 -5.85
N GLU A 176 -19.51 2.74 -5.95
CA GLU A 176 -20.68 2.27 -6.69
C GLU A 176 -20.47 2.56 -8.16
N THR A 177 -20.46 1.52 -8.99
CA THR A 177 -20.27 1.62 -10.44
C THR A 177 -21.54 1.21 -11.18
N THR A 178 -21.54 1.35 -12.50
CA THR A 178 -22.60 0.83 -13.37
C THR A 178 -22.74 -0.69 -13.30
N GLN A 179 -21.65 -1.43 -13.08
CA GLN A 179 -21.62 -2.91 -13.02
C GLN A 179 -21.84 -3.48 -11.61
N GLY A 180 -21.60 -2.71 -10.55
CA GLY A 180 -21.77 -3.19 -9.19
C GLY A 180 -21.01 -2.35 -8.18
N ASN A 181 -20.75 -2.91 -7.00
CA ASN A 181 -20.03 -2.20 -5.95
C ASN A 181 -18.63 -2.79 -5.80
N LEU A 182 -17.64 -1.91 -5.67
CA LEU A 182 -16.30 -2.26 -5.21
C LEU A 182 -16.12 -1.71 -3.80
N THR A 183 -15.49 -2.49 -2.92
CA THR A 183 -15.01 -1.97 -1.62
C THR A 183 -13.52 -1.76 -1.73
N ALA A 184 -13.03 -0.57 -1.38
CA ALA A 184 -11.60 -0.27 -1.37
C ALA A 184 -11.17 0.34 -0.03
N VAL A 185 -9.92 0.05 0.35
CA VAL A 185 -9.24 0.66 1.50
C VAL A 185 -8.24 1.67 0.98
N VAL A 186 -8.35 2.89 1.47
CA VAL A 186 -7.49 4.04 1.15
C VAL A 186 -6.46 4.20 2.27
N ASP A 187 -5.18 4.24 1.92
CA ASP A 187 -4.05 4.17 2.85
C ASP A 187 -3.35 5.52 3.06
N GLY A 188 -3.78 6.27 4.08
CA GLY A 188 -3.16 7.52 4.48
C GLY A 188 -1.92 7.35 5.37
N TYR A 189 -1.59 6.13 5.82
CA TYR A 189 -0.30 5.91 6.51
C TYR A 189 0.88 6.14 5.57
N ASN A 190 0.78 5.68 4.31
CA ASN A 190 1.87 5.80 3.34
C ASN A 190 1.62 6.83 2.25
N ALA A 191 0.36 7.17 1.97
CA ALA A 191 -0.03 8.17 0.97
C ALA A 191 -0.99 9.23 1.58
N PRO A 192 -0.57 9.98 2.62
CA PRO A 192 -1.47 10.87 3.35
C PRO A 192 -2.06 11.99 2.51
N LEU A 193 -1.32 12.57 1.56
CA LEU A 193 -1.78 13.71 0.75
C LEU A 193 -2.77 13.27 -0.33
N THR A 194 -2.44 12.19 -1.03
CA THR A 194 -3.25 11.57 -2.09
C THR A 194 -4.51 10.97 -1.50
N ALA A 195 -4.38 10.18 -0.44
CA ALA A 195 -5.53 9.62 0.26
C ALA A 195 -6.42 10.74 0.83
N GLY A 196 -5.83 11.79 1.41
CA GLY A 196 -6.54 12.96 1.90
C GLY A 196 -7.33 13.66 0.79
N ALA A 197 -6.70 13.89 -0.36
CA ALA A 197 -7.34 14.52 -1.52
C ALA A 197 -8.49 13.67 -2.06
N PHE A 198 -8.28 12.36 -2.24
CA PHE A 198 -9.31 11.44 -2.70
C PHE A 198 -10.52 11.39 -1.76
N ILE A 199 -10.29 11.29 -0.45
CA ILE A 199 -11.37 11.23 0.54
C ILE A 199 -12.11 12.57 0.63
N ASP A 200 -11.41 13.71 0.61
CA ASP A 200 -12.02 15.05 0.57
C ASP A 200 -12.93 15.22 -0.66
N LEU A 201 -12.48 14.80 -1.85
CA LEU A 201 -13.27 14.86 -3.08
C LEU A 201 -14.47 13.90 -3.04
N SER A 202 -14.28 12.69 -2.51
CA SER A 202 -15.37 11.72 -2.31
C SER A 202 -16.46 12.25 -1.38
N LEU A 203 -16.09 12.87 -0.24
CA LEU A 203 -17.05 13.48 0.69
C LEU A 203 -17.80 14.68 0.11
N LYS A 204 -17.21 15.36 -0.89
CA LYS A 204 -17.85 16.44 -1.64
C LYS A 204 -18.78 15.93 -2.75
N GLY A 205 -18.83 14.62 -3.00
CA GLY A 205 -19.57 14.04 -4.13
C GLY A 205 -18.97 14.40 -5.49
N PHE A 206 -17.68 14.74 -5.55
CA PHE A 206 -17.02 15.18 -6.79
C PHE A 206 -17.03 14.09 -7.87
N TYR A 207 -16.91 12.82 -7.45
CA TYR A 207 -16.85 11.68 -8.36
C TYR A 207 -18.23 11.16 -8.80
N ASP A 208 -19.33 11.71 -8.27
CA ASP A 208 -20.66 11.19 -8.50
C ASP A 208 -21.08 11.42 -9.97
N GLY A 209 -21.39 10.33 -10.66
CA GLY A 209 -21.81 10.35 -12.07
C GLY A 209 -20.67 10.44 -13.09
N LEU A 210 -19.40 10.45 -12.67
CA LEU A 210 -18.28 10.57 -13.59
C LEU A 210 -18.06 9.29 -14.42
N PRO A 211 -17.85 9.41 -15.76
CA PRO A 211 -17.50 8.27 -16.60
C PRO A 211 -16.05 7.82 -16.42
N PHE A 212 -15.72 6.64 -16.95
CA PHE A 212 -14.32 6.27 -17.19
C PHE A 212 -13.86 6.84 -18.54
N ASN A 213 -12.89 7.76 -18.51
CA ASN A 213 -12.52 8.56 -19.69
C ASN A 213 -11.39 7.96 -20.51
N ARG A 214 -10.57 7.12 -19.87
CA ARG A 214 -9.44 6.45 -20.51
C ARG A 214 -9.39 5.01 -20.03
N ALA A 215 -9.40 4.10 -20.99
CA ALA A 215 -8.86 2.77 -20.80
C ALA A 215 -7.75 2.57 -21.82
N GLU A 216 -6.53 2.36 -21.33
CA GLU A 216 -5.44 1.94 -22.18
C GLU A 216 -5.41 0.43 -22.23
N ASP A 217 -5.58 -0.16 -23.42
CA ASP A 217 -5.48 -1.59 -23.75
C ASP A 217 -5.30 -2.54 -22.55
N PHE A 218 -6.34 -2.70 -21.71
CA PHE A 218 -6.41 -3.62 -20.57
C PHE A 218 -5.50 -3.33 -19.36
N TYR A 219 -4.88 -2.15 -19.26
CA TYR A 219 -3.95 -1.80 -18.17
C TYR A 219 -4.57 -0.99 -17.04
N ILE A 220 -5.37 0.02 -17.36
CA ILE A 220 -5.95 0.95 -16.38
C ILE A 220 -7.37 1.37 -16.78
N LEU A 221 -8.22 1.66 -15.80
CA LEU A 221 -9.48 2.40 -15.96
C LEU A 221 -9.37 3.72 -15.19
N GLN A 222 -9.26 4.84 -15.91
CA GLN A 222 -9.08 6.16 -15.32
C GLN A 222 -10.39 6.96 -15.31
N THR A 223 -10.66 7.65 -14.21
CA THR A 223 -11.79 8.58 -14.01
C THR A 223 -11.33 9.84 -13.28
N GLY A 224 -12.26 10.73 -12.92
CA GLY A 224 -12.01 11.89 -12.08
C GLY A 224 -11.78 13.20 -12.83
N ASP A 225 -12.06 13.27 -14.14
CA ASP A 225 -12.21 14.56 -14.82
C ASP A 225 -13.58 15.18 -14.47
N PRO A 226 -13.64 16.48 -14.16
CA PRO A 226 -14.90 17.15 -13.90
C PRO A 226 -15.77 17.23 -15.17
N GLU A 227 -17.07 17.42 -14.99
CA GLU A 227 -17.94 17.77 -16.13
C GLU A 227 -17.53 19.13 -16.72
N GLY A 228 -17.11 19.14 -17.98
CA GLY A 228 -16.82 20.37 -18.72
C GLY A 228 -15.42 20.41 -19.34
N PRO A 229 -14.89 21.61 -19.65
CA PRO A 229 -13.56 21.77 -20.24
C PRO A 229 -12.43 21.76 -19.21
N ASP A 230 -12.76 21.84 -17.93
CA ASP A 230 -11.77 21.86 -16.85
C ASP A 230 -11.12 20.49 -16.71
N ILE A 231 -9.86 20.47 -16.34
CA ILE A 231 -9.09 19.27 -16.03
C ILE A 231 -8.73 19.40 -14.55
N GLY A 232 -9.04 18.36 -13.76
CA GLY A 232 -8.76 18.39 -12.32
C GLY A 232 -9.80 19.09 -11.45
N TYR A 233 -9.53 19.15 -10.14
CA TYR A 233 -10.36 19.86 -9.16
C TYR A 233 -9.94 21.32 -9.01
N VAL A 234 -10.85 22.24 -9.35
CA VAL A 234 -10.68 23.67 -9.08
C VAL A 234 -11.33 24.03 -7.75
N ASP A 235 -10.54 24.54 -6.80
CA ASP A 235 -11.06 24.95 -5.50
C ASP A 235 -12.01 26.16 -5.68
N PRO A 236 -13.26 26.06 -5.20
CA PRO A 236 -14.28 27.08 -5.45
C PRO A 236 -13.99 28.41 -4.75
N LYS A 237 -13.14 28.44 -3.72
CA LYS A 237 -12.74 29.64 -2.98
C LYS A 237 -11.53 30.32 -3.62
N THR A 238 -10.49 29.55 -3.94
CA THR A 238 -9.24 30.12 -4.50
C THR A 238 -9.31 30.32 -6.01
N LYS A 239 -10.21 29.60 -6.70
CA LYS A 239 -10.28 29.50 -8.17
C LYS A 239 -9.00 28.95 -8.80
N GLN A 240 -8.21 28.22 -8.01
CA GLN A 240 -7.00 27.55 -8.47
C GLN A 240 -7.24 26.05 -8.51
N GLU A 241 -6.62 25.39 -9.48
CA GLU A 241 -6.55 23.94 -9.49
C GLU A 241 -5.76 23.46 -8.27
N ARG A 242 -6.26 22.41 -7.62
CA ARG A 242 -5.52 21.73 -6.55
C ARG A 242 -4.52 20.79 -7.18
N HIS A 243 -3.26 20.95 -6.81
CA HIS A 243 -2.17 20.07 -7.23
C HIS A 243 -1.71 19.26 -6.02
N VAL A 244 -1.61 17.94 -6.20
CA VAL A 244 -1.22 16.94 -5.21
C VAL A 244 0.07 16.32 -5.73
N PRO A 245 1.17 16.35 -4.94
CA PRO A 245 2.45 15.84 -5.39
C PRO A 245 2.41 14.33 -5.60
N LEU A 246 3.28 13.82 -6.48
CA LEU A 246 3.64 12.41 -6.44
C LEU A 246 4.22 12.08 -5.07
N GLU A 247 3.64 11.12 -4.35
CA GLU A 247 4.16 10.65 -3.07
C GLU A 247 4.41 9.14 -3.09
N ILE A 248 5.64 8.73 -2.82
CA ILE A 248 6.05 7.31 -2.84
C ILE A 248 6.95 7.02 -1.64
N ARG A 249 6.65 5.94 -0.91
CA ARG A 249 7.49 5.44 0.18
C ARG A 249 8.22 4.17 -0.22
N ILE A 250 9.42 3.99 0.32
CA ILE A 250 10.26 2.81 0.14
C ILE A 250 10.32 2.04 1.47
N PRO A 251 10.15 0.70 1.47
CA PRO A 251 10.26 -0.09 2.68
C PRO A 251 11.60 0.12 3.40
N GLY A 252 11.52 0.40 4.71
CA GLY A 252 12.70 0.62 5.55
C GLY A 252 13.29 2.03 5.53
N GLU A 253 12.87 2.89 4.60
CA GLU A 253 13.25 4.30 4.58
C GLU A 253 12.24 5.14 5.38
N THR A 254 12.74 6.17 6.07
CA THR A 254 11.89 7.09 6.83
C THR A 254 11.18 8.09 5.93
N ASP A 255 11.88 8.53 4.90
CA ASP A 255 11.52 9.68 4.08
C ASP A 255 10.57 9.25 2.96
N THR A 256 9.58 10.10 2.70
CA THR A 256 8.70 9.97 1.53
C THR A 256 9.35 10.73 0.37
N LEU A 257 9.37 10.11 -0.81
CA LEU A 257 9.72 10.81 -2.04
C LEU A 257 8.55 11.66 -2.48
N TYR A 258 8.78 12.96 -2.63
CA TYR A 258 7.78 13.91 -3.14
C TYR A 258 8.24 14.46 -4.49
N ASN A 259 7.41 14.34 -5.53
CA ASN A 259 7.72 14.80 -6.88
C ASN A 259 9.03 14.23 -7.46
N GLU A 260 9.39 13.02 -7.04
CA GLU A 260 10.57 12.29 -7.51
C GLU A 260 10.17 10.85 -7.84
N THR A 261 10.58 10.39 -9.02
CA THR A 261 10.42 8.99 -9.40
C THR A 261 11.58 8.14 -8.87
N PHE A 262 11.40 6.82 -8.86
CA PHE A 262 12.53 5.90 -8.62
C PHE A 262 13.67 6.10 -9.63
N GLU A 263 13.38 6.50 -10.87
CA GLU A 263 14.43 6.76 -11.86
C GLU A 263 15.26 8.00 -11.49
N ASP A 264 14.60 9.06 -11.00
CA ASP A 264 15.26 10.32 -10.60
C ASP A 264 16.25 10.10 -9.46
N VAL A 265 15.88 9.26 -8.49
CA VAL A 265 16.75 8.92 -7.34
C VAL A 265 17.64 7.69 -7.57
N GLY A 266 17.63 7.11 -8.76
CA GLY A 266 18.49 5.98 -9.15
C GLY A 266 18.11 4.62 -8.59
N LEU A 267 16.85 4.43 -8.18
CA LEU A 267 16.28 3.24 -7.54
C LEU A 267 15.49 2.34 -8.52
N PHE A 268 16.06 2.02 -9.67
CA PHE A 268 15.43 1.24 -10.76
C PHE A 268 14.87 -0.16 -10.39
N LYS A 269 15.16 -0.66 -9.19
CA LYS A 269 14.76 -1.99 -8.72
C LYS A 269 14.09 -1.99 -7.35
N ALA A 270 13.81 -0.80 -6.80
CA ALA A 270 13.10 -0.69 -5.53
C ALA A 270 11.65 -1.12 -5.70
N ALA A 271 11.06 -1.65 -4.63
CA ALA A 271 9.63 -1.82 -4.49
C ALA A 271 9.09 -0.66 -3.65
N ALA A 272 7.90 -0.17 -3.99
CA ALA A 272 7.18 0.79 -3.16
C ALA A 272 6.54 0.08 -1.96
N VAL A 273 6.30 0.82 -0.87
CA VAL A 273 5.50 0.31 0.27
C VAL A 273 4.07 -0.02 -0.17
N LEU A 274 3.52 0.80 -1.07
CA LEU A 274 2.27 0.52 -1.77
C LEU A 274 2.60 0.16 -3.24
N PRO A 275 2.79 -1.14 -3.57
CA PRO A 275 3.09 -1.58 -4.92
C PRO A 275 1.84 -1.68 -5.79
N PHE A 276 2.00 -1.51 -7.11
CA PHE A 276 1.01 -1.83 -8.14
C PHE A 276 0.95 -3.33 -8.46
N SER A 277 1.01 -4.21 -7.46
CA SER A 277 1.14 -5.65 -7.66
C SER A 277 -0.18 -6.42 -7.76
N THR A 278 -1.32 -5.74 -7.62
CA THR A 278 -2.64 -6.37 -7.58
C THR A 278 -3.69 -5.63 -8.41
N LEU A 279 -4.66 -6.40 -8.90
CA LEU A 279 -5.85 -5.90 -9.56
C LEU A 279 -6.63 -4.99 -8.60
N GLY A 280 -7.07 -3.83 -9.08
CA GLY A 280 -7.81 -2.86 -8.28
C GLY A 280 -6.95 -2.02 -7.36
N THR A 281 -5.63 -1.96 -7.60
CA THR A 281 -4.79 -0.91 -7.02
C THR A 281 -5.31 0.45 -7.48
N LEU A 282 -5.53 1.37 -6.54
CA LEU A 282 -5.88 2.76 -6.81
C LEU A 282 -4.61 3.57 -7.03
N GLY A 283 -4.42 4.08 -8.24
CA GLY A 283 -3.31 4.95 -8.60
C GLY A 283 -3.76 6.39 -8.84
N TRP A 284 -2.99 7.35 -8.34
CA TRP A 284 -3.24 8.77 -8.58
C TRP A 284 -2.66 9.16 -9.94
N ALA A 285 -3.48 9.80 -10.77
CA ALA A 285 -3.04 10.21 -12.10
C ALA A 285 -2.41 11.61 -12.06
N HIS A 286 -1.33 11.76 -12.82
CA HIS A 286 -0.67 13.02 -13.13
C HIS A 286 -0.32 13.02 -14.63
N SER A 287 0.06 14.16 -15.20
CA SER A 287 0.42 14.23 -16.62
C SER A 287 1.84 13.76 -16.90
N ASP A 288 2.15 13.47 -18.16
CA ASP A 288 3.52 13.17 -18.59
C ASP A 288 4.46 14.39 -18.55
N GLN A 289 3.94 15.60 -18.26
CA GLN A 289 4.73 16.85 -18.25
C GLN A 289 5.28 17.18 -16.87
N ALA A 290 4.58 16.80 -15.81
CA ALA A 290 4.90 17.16 -14.44
C ALA A 290 4.46 16.07 -13.46
N LEU A 291 5.21 15.89 -12.38
CA LEU A 291 4.91 14.90 -11.32
C LEU A 291 4.04 15.50 -10.22
N ASP A 292 3.91 16.83 -10.19
CA ASP A 292 3.21 17.59 -9.16
C ASP A 292 1.84 18.08 -9.61
N ASP A 293 1.36 17.71 -10.80
CA ASP A 293 0.09 18.22 -11.37
C ASP A 293 -1.10 17.29 -11.19
N GLY A 294 -0.95 16.18 -10.43
CA GLY A 294 -2.07 15.31 -10.09
C GLY A 294 -3.12 16.06 -9.28
N SER A 295 -4.41 15.91 -9.59
CA SER A 295 -5.43 16.86 -9.11
C SER A 295 -6.68 16.19 -8.55
N SER A 296 -7.40 15.47 -9.39
CA SER A 296 -8.60 14.71 -8.99
C SER A 296 -8.71 13.34 -9.64
N GLN A 297 -7.97 13.13 -10.73
CA GLN A 297 -8.02 11.92 -11.50
C GLN A 297 -7.31 10.78 -10.77
N PHE A 298 -7.93 9.61 -10.80
CA PHE A 298 -7.34 8.38 -10.32
C PHE A 298 -7.69 7.25 -11.28
N PHE A 299 -6.95 6.15 -11.19
CA PHE A 299 -7.19 4.97 -12.00
C PHE A 299 -7.24 3.70 -11.16
N LEU A 300 -8.04 2.75 -11.63
CA LEU A 300 -8.03 1.37 -11.19
C LEU A 300 -7.02 0.60 -12.05
N PHE A 301 -6.06 -0.05 -11.42
CA PHE A 301 -5.11 -0.92 -12.11
C PHE A 301 -5.79 -2.24 -12.49
N LEU A 302 -5.89 -2.54 -13.79
CA LEU A 302 -6.63 -3.71 -14.30
C LEU A 302 -5.76 -4.87 -14.75
N TYR A 303 -4.44 -4.73 -14.65
CA TYR A 303 -3.51 -5.71 -15.17
C TYR A 303 -2.84 -6.48 -14.03
N GLU A 304 -2.85 -7.81 -14.10
CA GLU A 304 -1.80 -8.58 -13.44
C GLU A 304 -0.51 -8.23 -14.16
N ALA A 305 0.31 -7.34 -13.58
CA ALA A 305 1.60 -6.99 -14.15
C ALA A 305 2.30 -8.28 -14.61
N GLU A 306 2.63 -8.39 -15.90
CA GLU A 306 3.73 -9.23 -16.36
C GLU A 306 4.97 -8.70 -15.66
N LEU A 307 5.12 -9.12 -14.40
CA LEU A 307 6.32 -8.91 -13.64
C LEU A 307 7.43 -9.41 -14.55
N THR A 308 8.48 -8.61 -14.70
CA THR A 308 9.71 -9.15 -15.28
C THR A 308 10.07 -10.45 -14.53
N PRO A 309 10.88 -11.37 -15.08
CA PRO A 309 11.29 -12.58 -14.37
C PRO A 309 11.88 -12.34 -12.95
N ALA A 310 12.19 -11.08 -12.62
CA ALA A 310 12.66 -10.61 -11.32
C ALA A 310 11.58 -9.96 -10.42
N GLY A 311 10.30 -9.98 -10.78
CA GLY A 311 9.24 -9.39 -9.95
C GLY A 311 9.07 -7.87 -10.08
N LEU A 312 9.74 -7.22 -11.04
CA LEU A 312 9.68 -5.75 -11.17
C LEU A 312 8.43 -5.29 -11.92
N ASN A 313 7.70 -4.35 -11.31
CA ASN A 313 6.62 -3.60 -11.93
C ASN A 313 7.15 -2.27 -12.48
N LEU A 314 6.82 -1.93 -13.73
CA LEU A 314 7.26 -0.70 -14.39
C LEU A 314 6.42 0.54 -14.00
N VAL A 315 5.30 0.33 -13.29
CA VAL A 315 4.42 1.39 -12.78
C VAL A 315 4.89 1.89 -11.41
N ASP A 316 5.48 1.00 -10.60
CA ASP A 316 6.06 1.35 -9.31
C ASP A 316 7.15 2.41 -9.49
N GLY A 317 7.14 3.42 -8.63
CA GLY A 317 8.10 4.51 -8.70
C GLY A 317 7.76 5.60 -9.72
N ARG A 318 6.73 5.42 -10.55
CA ARG A 318 6.27 6.44 -11.51
C ARG A 318 4.92 7.05 -11.16
N ASN A 319 4.03 6.30 -10.52
CA ASN A 319 2.74 6.78 -10.04
C ASN A 319 2.62 6.50 -8.53
N ALA A 320 1.75 7.25 -7.85
CA ALA A 320 1.42 7.00 -6.44
C ALA A 320 0.25 6.01 -6.35
N ALA A 321 0.51 4.83 -5.79
CA ALA A 321 -0.57 3.99 -5.28
C ALA A 321 -1.04 4.54 -3.92
N PHE A 322 -2.34 4.57 -3.69
CA PHE A 322 -2.90 5.15 -2.45
C PHE A 322 -4.01 4.31 -1.83
N GLY A 323 -4.32 3.15 -2.41
CA GLY A 323 -5.32 2.24 -1.88
C GLY A 323 -5.53 1.01 -2.76
N TYR A 324 -6.38 0.12 -2.27
CA TYR A 324 -6.63 -1.17 -2.92
C TYR A 324 -8.09 -1.57 -2.81
N VAL A 325 -8.66 -2.08 -3.91
CA VAL A 325 -9.92 -2.84 -3.87
C VAL A 325 -9.69 -4.11 -3.05
N VAL A 326 -10.58 -4.36 -2.10
CA VAL A 326 -10.56 -5.52 -1.19
C VAL A 326 -11.78 -6.42 -1.35
N ASP A 327 -12.82 -5.95 -2.06
CA ASP A 327 -14.01 -6.74 -2.40
C ASP A 327 -14.65 -6.25 -3.71
N GLY A 328 -15.35 -7.14 -4.41
CA GLY A 328 -15.98 -6.87 -5.71
C GLY A 328 -15.08 -7.14 -6.93
N PHE A 329 -14.15 -8.10 -6.86
CA PHE A 329 -13.25 -8.42 -7.97
C PHE A 329 -13.98 -8.92 -9.23
N ASP A 330 -15.11 -9.61 -9.07
CA ASP A 330 -15.99 -10.02 -10.16
C ASP A 330 -16.55 -8.81 -10.92
N VAL A 331 -16.98 -7.78 -10.19
CA VAL A 331 -17.41 -6.50 -10.77
C VAL A 331 -16.24 -5.81 -11.47
N LEU A 332 -15.06 -5.80 -10.82
CA LEU A 332 -13.87 -5.13 -11.35
C LEU A 332 -13.39 -5.73 -12.68
N GLU A 333 -13.49 -7.05 -12.85
CA GLU A 333 -13.17 -7.76 -14.09
C GLU A 333 -14.15 -7.42 -15.24
N GLU A 334 -15.39 -7.04 -14.92
CA GLU A 334 -16.42 -6.69 -15.91
C GLU A 334 -16.42 -5.22 -16.30
N LEU A 335 -15.75 -4.35 -15.54
CA LEU A 335 -15.71 -2.91 -15.81
C LEU A 335 -14.96 -2.58 -17.11
N GLY A 336 -15.54 -1.67 -17.90
CA GLY A 336 -14.96 -1.17 -19.14
C GLY A 336 -15.14 0.34 -19.35
N VAL A 337 -14.82 0.79 -20.56
CA VAL A 337 -14.83 2.23 -20.92
C VAL A 337 -16.24 2.82 -20.99
N ASP A 338 -17.23 1.96 -21.20
CA ASP A 338 -18.64 2.33 -21.30
C ASP A 338 -19.30 2.45 -19.91
N ASP A 339 -18.55 2.17 -18.85
CA ASP A 339 -18.98 2.24 -17.47
C ASP A 339 -18.62 3.57 -16.80
N GLY A 340 -19.11 3.74 -15.58
CA GLY A 340 -18.78 4.91 -14.78
C GLY A 340 -19.05 4.74 -13.30
N ILE A 341 -18.65 5.77 -12.56
CA ILE A 341 -18.90 5.92 -11.14
C ILE A 341 -20.31 6.48 -10.95
N LYS A 342 -21.16 5.75 -10.23
CA LYS A 342 -22.43 6.28 -9.74
C LYS A 342 -22.19 7.20 -8.54
N ARG A 343 -21.40 6.72 -7.58
CA ARG A 343 -21.08 7.43 -6.34
C ARG A 343 -19.88 6.79 -5.63
N ILE A 344 -19.10 7.58 -4.90
CA ILE A 344 -18.12 7.04 -3.94
C ILE A 344 -18.56 7.40 -2.52
N GLN A 345 -18.77 6.39 -1.68
CA GLN A 345 -19.19 6.57 -0.29
C GLN A 345 -18.04 6.25 0.66
N VAL A 346 -17.67 7.19 1.53
CA VAL A 346 -16.77 6.90 2.65
C VAL A 346 -17.60 6.27 3.77
N ILE A 347 -17.36 4.99 4.02
CA ILE A 347 -18.12 4.22 5.02
C ILE A 347 -17.41 4.15 6.38
N GLU A 348 -16.07 4.29 6.39
CA GLU A 348 -15.25 4.31 7.61
C GLU A 348 -14.07 5.27 7.44
N GLY A 349 -13.59 5.86 8.53
CA GLY A 349 -12.39 6.71 8.55
C GLY A 349 -12.57 8.13 8.01
N ALA A 350 -13.81 8.59 7.78
CA ALA A 350 -14.06 9.98 7.38
C ALA A 350 -13.61 11.00 8.45
N ASP A 351 -13.66 10.61 9.73
CA ASP A 351 -13.20 11.38 10.88
C ASP A 351 -11.67 11.53 10.97
N ARG A 352 -10.93 10.70 10.21
CA ARG A 352 -9.47 10.77 10.07
C ARG A 352 -8.99 11.77 9.02
N LEU A 353 -9.92 12.36 8.26
CA LEU A 353 -9.59 13.39 7.29
C LEU A 353 -9.29 14.72 8.01
N GLN A 354 -8.09 15.22 7.81
CA GLN A 354 -7.67 16.56 8.18
C GLN A 354 -7.77 17.46 6.94
N ALA A 355 -8.45 18.59 7.04
CA ALA A 355 -8.65 19.47 5.87
C ALA A 355 -7.37 20.19 5.41
N HIS A 356 -6.36 20.27 6.28
CA HIS A 356 -5.04 20.86 6.12
C HIS A 356 -4.16 20.44 7.32
N ALA A 357 -2.88 20.83 7.30
CA ALA A 357 -1.91 20.58 8.39
C ALA A 357 -2.35 21.05 9.77
#